data_AF-A0A918VW14-F1
#
_entry.id   AF-A0A918VW14-F1
#
_cell.length_a   1.000
_cell.length_b   1.000
_cell.length_c   1.000
_cell.angle_alpha   90.00
_cell.angle_beta   90.00
_cell.angle_gamma   90.00
#
_symmetry.space_group_name_H-M   'P 1'
#
loop_
_entity.id
_entity.type
_entity.pdbx_description
1 polymer ?
#
loop_
_entity_poly.entity_id
_entity_poly.type
_entity_poly.pdbx_seq_one_letter_code
_entity_poly.pdbx_strand_id
1 'polypeptide(L)'
;MVVGFQRAAFFSEMGVGSAAIAPSTGKTNHPISEGYVALLEPFIDTVVVCTLTALVQIFTGMQEVQGVGGVQLTSDAFATVLSWFPYLLSLVVFLFAFTTMISWSNYGMRSWTYLFGRSKKSEMIYKIIFLVFVVIGASIGLGAVLDFSDRMILTMSFPNNIGLYIMSGEVKSYLKEYTRKLKAGELFSKNNSETDSKAA
;
A
#
# COMPACT_ATOMS: atom_id res chain seq x y z
N MET A 1 20.64 10.01 0.55
CA MET A 1 20.46 8.55 0.37
C MET A 1 19.49 7.96 1.40
N VAL A 2 19.64 8.23 2.70
CA VAL A 2 18.75 7.72 3.77
C VAL A 2 17.27 8.13 3.58
N VAL A 3 17.00 9.40 3.27
CA VAL A 3 15.63 9.90 3.05
C VAL A 3 14.95 9.22 1.85
N GLY A 4 15.71 8.90 0.80
CA GLY A 4 15.18 8.20 -0.37
C GLY A 4 14.74 6.77 -0.03
N PHE A 5 15.54 6.05 0.77
CA PHE A 5 15.16 4.72 1.25
C PHE A 5 13.95 4.76 2.18
N GLN A 6 13.88 5.74 3.09
CA GLN A 6 12.74 5.92 3.99
C GLN A 6 11.45 6.20 3.21
N ARG A 7 11.50 7.10 2.22
CA ARG A 7 10.34 7.41 1.38
C ARG A 7 9.95 6.20 0.50
N ALA A 8 10.91 5.48 -0.06
CA ALA A 8 10.63 4.28 -0.84
C ALA A 8 9.98 3.16 0.02
N ALA A 9 10.45 2.97 1.25
CA ALA A 9 9.84 2.03 2.21
C ALA A 9 8.42 2.45 2.61
N PHE A 10 8.16 3.75 2.73
CA PHE A 10 6.82 4.31 2.98
C PHE A 10 5.85 4.00 1.83
N PHE A 11 6.25 4.26 0.58
CA PHE A 11 5.39 4.02 -0.60
C PHE A 11 5.12 2.53 -0.85
N SER A 12 6.12 1.68 -0.62
CA SER A 12 5.98 0.22 -0.84
C SER A 12 5.32 -0.53 0.31
N GLU A 13 5.05 0.14 1.44
CA GLU A 13 4.56 -0.46 2.70
C GLU A 13 5.37 -1.70 3.14
N MET A 14 6.63 -1.80 2.70
CA MET A 14 7.44 -3.01 2.83
C MET A 14 7.76 -3.27 4.30
N GLY A 15 7.37 -4.45 4.79
CA GLY A 15 7.63 -4.85 6.17
C GLY A 15 6.69 -4.24 7.21
N VAL A 16 5.69 -3.43 6.81
CA VAL A 16 4.67 -2.87 7.72
C VAL A 16 3.52 -3.85 7.97
N GLY A 17 3.26 -4.74 7.01
CA GLY A 17 2.23 -5.79 7.10
C GLY A 17 0.84 -5.34 6.63
N SER A 18 0.65 -4.06 6.32
CA SER A 18 -0.60 -3.48 5.81
C SER A 18 -0.92 -3.90 4.37
N ALA A 19 0.10 -4.01 3.51
CA ALA A 19 -0.04 -4.40 2.11
C ALA A 19 -0.71 -5.78 1.92
N ALA A 20 -0.63 -6.67 2.90
CA ALA A 20 -1.28 -7.99 2.85
C ALA A 20 -2.78 -7.93 3.25
N ILE A 21 -3.25 -6.84 3.88
CA ILE A 21 -4.61 -6.75 4.44
C ILE A 21 -5.67 -6.60 3.33
N ALA A 22 -5.37 -5.88 2.24
CA ALA A 22 -6.31 -5.74 1.12
C ALA A 22 -6.39 -7.01 0.25
N PRO A 23 -5.28 -7.59 -0.26
CA PRO A 23 -5.34 -8.80 -1.09
C PRO A 23 -5.88 -10.03 -0.35
N SER A 24 -5.67 -10.13 0.97
CA SER A 24 -6.24 -11.21 1.78
C SER A 24 -7.78 -11.21 1.87
N THR A 25 -8.44 -10.18 1.36
CA THR A 25 -9.90 -10.12 1.24
C THR A 25 -10.43 -10.65 -0.09
N GLY A 26 -9.55 -10.83 -1.06
CA GLY A 26 -9.87 -11.41 -2.34
C GLY A 26 -10.30 -12.88 -2.19
N LYS A 27 -11.26 -13.31 -2.99
CA LYS A 27 -11.61 -14.72 -3.10
C LYS A 27 -10.57 -15.44 -3.96
N THR A 28 -9.44 -15.82 -3.35
CA THR A 28 -8.42 -16.64 -3.99
C THR A 28 -8.38 -18.04 -3.37
N ASN A 29 -8.12 -19.06 -4.20
CA ASN A 29 -7.85 -20.42 -3.72
C ASN A 29 -6.34 -20.65 -3.50
N HIS A 30 -5.50 -19.68 -3.87
CA HIS A 30 -4.04 -19.81 -3.86
C HIS A 30 -3.39 -18.55 -3.26
N PRO A 31 -3.09 -18.54 -1.94
CA PRO A 31 -2.53 -17.36 -1.26
C PRO A 31 -1.17 -16.94 -1.82
N ILE A 32 -0.39 -17.88 -2.37
CA ILE A 32 0.90 -17.59 -3.01
C ILE A 32 0.72 -16.79 -4.31
N SER A 33 -0.35 -17.03 -5.08
CA SER A 33 -0.64 -16.26 -6.30
C SER A 33 -0.96 -14.79 -5.97
N GLU A 34 -1.78 -14.55 -4.95
CA GLU A 34 -2.05 -13.19 -4.46
C GLU A 34 -0.79 -12.52 -3.92
N GLY A 35 0.11 -13.29 -3.29
CA GLY A 35 1.43 -12.79 -2.89
C GLY A 35 2.24 -12.23 -4.07
N TYR A 36 2.23 -12.90 -5.23
CA TYR A 36 2.89 -12.36 -6.43
C TYR A 36 2.20 -11.12 -6.98
N VAL A 37 0.86 -11.05 -6.96
CA VAL A 37 0.12 -9.85 -7.38
C VAL A 37 0.41 -8.67 -6.47
N ALA A 38 0.43 -8.90 -5.16
CA ALA A 38 0.75 -7.89 -4.15
C ALA A 38 2.20 -7.36 -4.29
N LEU A 39 3.12 -8.15 -4.83
CA LEU A 39 4.49 -7.69 -5.13
C LEU A 39 4.58 -6.85 -6.42
N LEU A 40 3.66 -7.03 -7.36
CA LEU A 40 3.62 -6.24 -8.60
C LEU A 40 3.17 -4.80 -8.34
N GLU A 41 2.30 -4.58 -7.36
CA GLU A 41 1.80 -3.25 -6.97
C GLU A 41 2.94 -2.26 -6.62
N PRO A 42 3.83 -2.55 -5.66
CA PRO A 42 4.96 -1.68 -5.36
C PRO A 42 6.02 -1.67 -6.47
N PHE A 43 6.14 -2.72 -7.29
CA PHE A 43 7.07 -2.72 -8.43
C PHE A 43 6.67 -1.67 -9.47
N ILE A 44 5.39 -1.62 -9.84
CA ILE A 44 4.89 -0.64 -10.79
C ILE A 44 5.04 0.77 -10.23
N ASP A 45 4.65 0.98 -8.97
CA ASP A 45 4.71 2.31 -8.34
C ASP A 45 6.15 2.82 -8.16
N THR A 46 7.01 2.04 -7.49
CA THR A 46 8.35 2.51 -7.09
C THR A 46 9.40 2.39 -8.18
N VAL A 47 9.38 1.33 -9.00
CA VAL A 47 10.42 1.11 -10.02
C VAL A 47 10.05 1.79 -11.33
N VAL A 48 8.78 1.71 -11.76
CA VAL A 48 8.36 2.27 -13.05
C VAL A 48 7.93 3.72 -12.88
N VAL A 49 6.92 4.00 -12.06
CA VAL A 49 6.30 5.33 -11.98
C VAL A 49 7.22 6.36 -11.30
N CYS A 50 7.83 6.03 -10.16
CA CYS A 50 8.76 6.96 -9.51
C CYS A 50 10.00 7.24 -10.37
N THR A 51 10.54 6.26 -11.09
CA THR A 51 11.70 6.46 -11.98
C THR A 51 11.35 7.39 -13.15
N LEU A 52 10.19 7.19 -13.79
CA LEU A 52 9.73 8.08 -14.86
C LEU A 52 9.56 9.52 -14.35
N THR A 53 8.98 9.69 -13.17
CA THR A 53 8.80 11.01 -12.54
C THR A 53 10.14 11.67 -12.21
N ALA A 54 11.08 10.90 -11.65
CA ALA A 54 12.42 11.38 -11.33
C ALA A 54 13.19 11.80 -12.60
N LEU A 55 13.09 11.02 -13.68
CA LEU A 55 13.70 11.37 -14.96
C LEU A 55 13.16 12.69 -15.51
N VAL A 56 11.83 12.90 -15.46
CA VAL A 56 11.23 14.17 -15.88
C VAL A 56 11.78 15.34 -15.04
N GLN A 57 11.85 15.21 -13.71
CA GLN A 57 12.40 16.25 -12.85
C GLN A 57 13.88 16.56 -13.13
N ILE A 58 14.68 15.54 -13.46
CA ILE A 58 16.10 15.71 -13.81
C ILE A 58 16.23 16.45 -15.14
N PHE A 59 15.46 16.07 -16.16
CA PHE A 59 15.54 16.70 -17.48
C PHE A 59 15.04 18.15 -17.49
N THR A 60 14.05 18.49 -16.65
CA THR A 60 13.53 19.86 -16.57
C THR A 60 14.36 20.78 -15.68
N GLY A 61 15.36 20.24 -14.95
CA GLY A 61 16.22 21.02 -14.06
C GLY A 61 15.54 21.54 -12.79
N MET A 62 14.28 21.15 -12.53
CA MET A 62 13.49 21.63 -11.39
C MET A 62 13.93 21.07 -10.03
N GLN A 63 14.91 20.16 -9.99
CA GLN A 63 15.43 19.54 -8.77
C GLN A 63 16.17 20.51 -7.83
N GLU A 64 16.61 21.68 -8.31
CA GLU A 64 17.38 22.64 -7.50
C GLU A 64 16.53 23.72 -6.82
N VAL A 65 15.22 23.77 -7.08
CA VAL A 65 14.34 24.80 -6.53
C VAL A 65 14.07 24.51 -5.04
N GLN A 66 14.78 25.22 -4.16
CA GLN A 66 14.62 25.09 -2.72
C GLN A 66 13.36 25.80 -2.21
N GLY A 67 12.63 25.14 -1.30
CA GLY A 67 11.47 25.72 -0.59
C GLY A 67 10.10 25.42 -1.21
N VAL A 68 10.05 24.69 -2.32
CA VAL A 68 8.80 24.27 -2.97
C VAL A 68 8.41 22.86 -2.52
N GLY A 69 7.14 22.66 -2.17
CA GLY A 69 6.62 21.36 -1.74
C GLY A 69 6.67 20.30 -2.85
N GLY A 70 6.77 19.01 -2.50
CA GLY A 70 7.03 17.92 -3.46
C GLY A 70 6.05 17.84 -4.64
N VAL A 71 4.74 18.02 -4.40
CA VAL A 71 3.72 18.02 -5.47
C VAL A 71 3.86 19.22 -6.40
N GLN A 72 4.21 20.38 -5.82
CA GLN A 72 4.39 21.61 -6.58
C GLN A 72 5.64 21.53 -7.48
N LEU A 73 6.74 20.95 -7.00
CA LEU A 73 7.93 20.67 -7.81
C LEU A 73 7.63 19.81 -9.04
N THR A 74 6.84 18.75 -8.86
CA THR A 74 6.40 17.89 -9.98
C THR A 74 5.47 18.64 -10.93
N SER A 75 4.51 19.40 -10.39
CA SER A 75 3.60 20.22 -11.20
C SER A 75 4.37 21.20 -12.08
N ASP A 76 5.33 21.92 -11.50
CA ASP A 76 6.12 22.92 -12.20
C ASP A 76 7.04 22.26 -13.24
N ALA A 77 7.66 21.12 -12.91
CA ALA A 77 8.46 20.33 -13.85
C ALA A 77 7.64 19.92 -15.08
N PHE A 78 6.47 19.32 -14.89
CA PHE A 78 5.64 18.92 -16.01
C PHE A 78 5.02 20.11 -16.76
N ALA A 79 4.78 21.24 -16.09
CA ALA A 79 4.29 22.45 -16.74
C ALA A 79 5.25 22.99 -17.80
N THR A 80 6.57 22.74 -17.66
CA THR A 80 7.57 23.14 -18.67
C THR A 80 7.41 22.40 -20.01
N VAL A 81 6.80 21.21 -19.98
CA VAL A 81 6.57 20.37 -21.18
C VAL A 81 5.10 20.43 -21.62
N LEU A 82 4.17 20.48 -20.66
CA LEU A 82 2.72 20.45 -20.87
C LEU A 82 2.03 21.45 -19.94
N SER A 83 1.65 22.61 -20.47
CA SER A 83 1.04 23.70 -19.69
C SER A 83 -0.30 23.37 -19.02
N TRP A 84 -1.03 22.36 -19.51
CA TRP A 84 -2.30 21.91 -18.94
C TRP A 84 -2.15 20.79 -17.89
N PHE A 85 -0.94 20.23 -17.75
CA PHE A 85 -0.67 19.12 -16.83
C PHE A 85 -0.93 19.46 -15.35
N PRO A 86 -0.67 20.67 -14.83
CA PRO A 86 -0.97 21.02 -13.44
C PRO A 86 -2.44 20.79 -13.04
N TYR A 87 -3.39 21.09 -13.94
CA TYR A 87 -4.81 20.86 -13.68
C TYR A 87 -5.14 19.37 -13.62
N LEU A 88 -4.57 18.58 -14.53
CA LEU A 88 -4.71 17.12 -14.50
C LEU A 88 -4.08 16.54 -13.23
N LEU A 89 -2.86 16.95 -12.89
CA LEU A 89 -2.15 16.48 -11.72
C LEU A 89 -2.91 16.78 -10.43
N SER A 90 -3.51 17.97 -10.31
CA SER A 90 -4.34 18.33 -9.16
C SER A 90 -5.52 17.36 -8.99
N LEU A 91 -6.23 17.04 -10.08
CA LEU A 91 -7.33 16.07 -10.05
C LEU A 91 -6.86 14.67 -9.66
N VAL A 92 -5.74 14.22 -10.24
CA VAL A 92 -5.15 12.90 -9.97
C VAL A 92 -4.70 12.79 -8.51
N VAL A 93 -3.99 13.79 -7.98
CA VAL A 93 -3.53 13.82 -6.59
C VAL A 93 -4.71 13.84 -5.63
N PHE A 94 -5.78 14.58 -5.94
CA PHE A 94 -7.00 14.58 -5.14
C PHE A 94 -7.64 13.19 -5.08
N LEU A 95 -7.82 12.54 -6.24
CA LEU A 95 -8.38 11.19 -6.31
C LEU A 95 -7.48 10.17 -5.58
N PHE A 96 -6.16 10.26 -5.77
CA PHE A 96 -5.19 9.39 -5.11
C PHE A 96 -5.28 9.55 -3.58
N ALA A 97 -5.20 10.78 -3.07
CA ALA A 97 -5.31 11.05 -1.64
C ALA A 97 -6.64 10.52 -1.06
N PHE A 98 -7.75 10.71 -1.78
CA PHE A 98 -9.05 10.19 -1.37
C PHE A 98 -9.08 8.66 -1.28
N THR A 99 -8.53 7.96 -2.28
CA THR A 99 -8.44 6.50 -2.25
C THR A 99 -7.54 5.99 -1.13
N THR A 100 -6.39 6.63 -0.89
CA THR A 100 -5.48 6.27 0.21
C THR A 100 -6.15 6.43 1.57
N MET A 101 -6.90 7.52 1.78
CA MET A 101 -7.66 7.72 3.03
C MET A 101 -8.67 6.60 3.28
N ILE A 102 -9.37 6.14 2.23
CA ILE A 102 -10.33 5.04 2.35
C ILE A 102 -9.63 3.72 2.69
N SER A 103 -8.54 3.39 1.99
CA SER A 103 -7.79 2.15 2.23
C SER A 103 -7.23 2.11 3.66
N TRP A 104 -6.58 3.18 4.11
CA TRP A 104 -6.03 3.26 5.46
C TRP A 104 -7.12 3.29 6.54
N SER A 105 -8.27 3.92 6.28
CA SER A 105 -9.43 3.83 7.16
C SER A 105 -9.93 2.39 7.30
N ASN A 106 -9.94 1.61 6.22
CA ASN A 106 -10.36 0.20 6.25
C ASN A 106 -9.34 -0.68 6.98
N TYR A 107 -8.04 -0.45 6.77
CA TYR A 107 -6.97 -1.17 7.47
C TYR A 107 -7.05 -0.90 8.98
N GLY A 108 -7.16 0.36 9.38
CA GLY A 108 -7.26 0.71 10.79
C GLY A 108 -8.57 0.24 11.42
N MET A 109 -9.68 0.20 10.69
CA MET A 109 -10.95 -0.36 11.20
C MET A 109 -10.85 -1.86 11.50
N ARG A 110 -10.11 -2.62 10.69
CA ARG A 110 -9.82 -4.04 10.96
C ARG A 110 -8.99 -4.21 12.22
N SER A 111 -7.93 -3.42 12.37
CA SER A 111 -7.10 -3.43 13.59
C SER A 111 -7.89 -3.01 14.83
N TRP A 112 -8.77 -2.02 14.71
CA TRP A 112 -9.63 -1.55 15.78
C TRP A 112 -10.66 -2.60 16.22
N THR A 113 -11.34 -3.23 15.26
CA THR A 113 -12.32 -4.28 15.54
C THR A 113 -11.67 -5.56 16.06
N TYR A 114 -10.42 -5.83 15.72
CA TYR A 114 -9.63 -6.91 16.33
C TYR A 114 -9.35 -6.65 17.83
N LEU A 115 -9.01 -5.41 18.21
CA LEU A 115 -8.65 -5.06 19.59
C LEU A 115 -9.87 -4.84 20.50
N PHE A 116 -10.90 -4.16 20.01
CA PHE A 116 -12.05 -3.72 20.82
C PHE A 116 -13.34 -4.51 20.52
N GLY A 117 -13.26 -5.52 19.66
CA GLY A 117 -14.40 -6.31 19.23
C GLY A 117 -15.29 -5.59 18.20
N ARG A 118 -16.08 -6.39 17.48
CA ARG A 118 -16.94 -5.90 16.40
C ARG A 118 -18.31 -5.47 16.97
N SER A 119 -18.51 -4.16 17.05
CA SER A 119 -19.79 -3.56 17.43
C SER A 119 -20.03 -2.31 16.60
N LYS A 120 -21.29 -2.06 16.20
CA LYS A 120 -21.68 -0.86 15.45
C LYS A 120 -21.26 0.44 16.16
N LYS A 121 -21.29 0.44 17.51
CA LYS A 121 -20.82 1.58 18.32
C LYS A 121 -19.30 1.75 18.23
N SER A 122 -18.55 0.65 18.33
CA SER A 122 -17.08 0.65 18.23
C SER A 122 -16.60 1.12 16.84
N GLU A 123 -17.23 0.64 15.76
CA GLU A 123 -16.94 1.07 14.40
C GLU A 123 -17.24 2.56 14.18
N MET A 124 -18.34 3.07 14.76
CA MET A 124 -18.70 4.48 14.64
C MET A 124 -17.74 5.39 15.41
N ILE A 125 -17.29 4.98 16.59
CA ILE A 125 -16.25 5.69 17.35
C ILE A 125 -14.97 5.79 16.53
N TYR A 126 -14.51 4.69 15.93
CA TYR A 126 -13.32 4.69 15.08
C TYR A 126 -13.46 5.66 13.90
N LYS A 127 -14.60 5.66 13.19
CA LYS A 127 -14.85 6.56 12.06
C LYS A 127 -14.82 8.04 12.47
N ILE A 128 -15.41 8.37 13.62
CA ILE A 128 -15.39 9.75 14.15
C ILE A 128 -13.96 10.18 14.48
N ILE A 129 -13.20 9.32 15.18
CA ILE A 129 -11.79 9.57 15.49
C ILE A 129 -11.00 9.79 14.20
N PHE A 130 -11.15 8.90 13.22
CA PHE A 130 -10.45 8.99 11.93
C PHE A 130 -10.71 10.34 11.24
N LEU A 131 -11.97 10.77 11.15
CA LEU A 131 -12.33 12.05 10.53
C LEU A 131 -11.73 13.26 11.27
N VAL A 132 -11.72 13.24 12.60
CA VAL A 132 -11.08 14.30 13.39
C VAL A 132 -9.58 14.37 13.10
N PHE A 133 -8.89 13.22 13.06
CA PHE A 133 -7.47 13.17 12.75
C PHE A 133 -7.14 13.62 11.32
N VAL A 134 -8.05 13.42 10.35
CA VAL A 134 -7.89 13.96 8.99
C VAL A 134 -7.87 15.49 9.01
N VAL A 135 -8.77 16.14 9.76
CA VAL A 135 -8.82 17.60 9.87
C VAL A 135 -7.55 18.15 10.56
N ILE A 136 -7.13 17.49 11.64
CA ILE A 136 -5.88 17.84 12.35
C ILE A 136 -4.68 17.67 11.41
N GLY A 137 -4.59 16.54 10.71
CA GLY A 137 -3.50 16.25 9.77
C GLY A 137 -3.39 17.28 8.63
N ALA A 138 -4.53 17.76 8.12
CA ALA A 138 -4.56 18.83 7.12
C ALA A 138 -4.07 20.19 7.65
N SER A 139 -4.03 20.38 8.97
CA SER A 139 -3.66 21.64 9.64
C SER A 139 -2.21 21.65 10.15
N ILE A 140 -1.53 20.51 10.16
CA ILE A 140 -0.13 20.38 10.62
C ILE A 140 0.84 20.55 9.44
N GLY A 141 2.00 21.16 9.69
CA GLY A 141 3.05 21.31 8.68
C GLY A 141 3.55 19.96 8.14
N LEU A 142 3.81 19.89 6.84
CA LEU A 142 4.18 18.67 6.13
C LEU A 142 5.34 17.91 6.81
N GLY A 143 6.41 18.60 7.20
CA GLY A 143 7.55 17.97 7.85
C GLY A 143 7.17 17.22 9.14
N ALA A 144 6.36 17.84 10.00
CA ALA A 144 5.91 17.23 11.25
C ALA A 144 4.99 16.02 11.01
N VAL A 145 4.12 16.07 10.00
CA VAL A 145 3.28 14.93 9.60
C VAL A 145 4.16 13.76 9.15
N LEU A 146 5.14 14.03 8.28
CA LEU A 146 6.03 13.00 7.75
C LEU A 146 6.89 12.37 8.85
N ASP A 147 7.47 13.17 9.76
CA ASP A 147 8.27 12.68 10.89
C ASP A 147 7.44 11.82 11.84
N PHE A 148 6.18 12.21 12.08
CA PHE A 148 5.25 11.43 12.89
C PHE A 148 4.90 10.10 12.21
N SER A 149 4.59 10.12 10.91
CA SER A 149 4.28 8.91 10.15
C SER A 149 5.45 7.93 10.09
N ASP A 150 6.68 8.42 9.91
CA ASP A 150 7.88 7.58 9.85
C ASP A 150 8.08 6.81 11.17
N ARG A 151 7.81 7.45 12.33
CA ARG A 151 7.86 6.77 13.65
C ARG A 151 6.75 5.73 13.81
N MET A 152 5.55 6.01 13.34
CA MET A 152 4.43 5.07 13.41
C MET A 152 4.68 3.82 12.56
N ILE A 153 5.16 4.01 11.33
CA ILE A 153 5.47 2.91 10.41
C ILE A 153 6.59 2.03 10.97
N LEU A 154 7.63 2.63 11.55
CA LEU A 154 8.68 1.88 12.21
C LEU A 154 8.14 1.04 13.37
N THR A 155 7.22 1.61 14.16
CA THR A 155 6.57 0.91 15.28
C THR A 155 5.70 -0.25 14.81
N MET A 156 4.99 -0.12 13.68
CA MET A 156 4.21 -1.21 13.07
C MET A 156 5.09 -2.28 12.42
N SER A 157 6.17 -1.86 11.76
CA SER A 157 7.06 -2.77 11.04
C SER A 157 7.85 -3.69 11.96
N PHE A 158 8.24 -3.22 13.15
CA PHE A 158 9.00 -4.00 14.11
C PHE A 158 8.33 -5.34 14.52
N PRO A 159 7.09 -5.35 15.08
CA PRO A 159 6.40 -6.60 15.42
C PRO A 159 6.08 -7.45 14.19
N ASN A 160 5.74 -6.82 13.06
CA ASN A 160 5.42 -7.53 11.83
C ASN A 160 6.64 -8.32 11.30
N ASN A 161 7.83 -7.70 11.28
CA ASN A 161 9.06 -8.36 10.82
C ASN A 161 9.46 -9.54 11.72
N ILE A 162 9.24 -9.43 13.03
CA ILE A 162 9.44 -10.54 13.97
C ILE A 162 8.48 -11.69 13.64
N GLY A 163 7.19 -11.38 13.42
CA GLY A 163 6.20 -12.37 13.02
C GLY A 163 6.56 -13.08 11.71
N LEU A 164 6.96 -12.32 10.69
CA LEU A 164 7.42 -12.86 9.40
C LEU A 164 8.64 -13.76 9.56
N TYR A 165 9.60 -13.40 10.43
CA TYR A 165 10.77 -14.23 10.69
C TYR A 165 10.38 -15.59 11.30
N ILE A 166 9.48 -15.58 12.27
CA ILE A 166 8.95 -16.79 12.91
C ILE A 166 8.18 -17.66 11.90
N MET A 167 7.35 -17.04 11.05
CA MET A 167 6.51 -17.73 10.06
C MET A 167 7.23 -18.09 8.75
N SER A 168 8.48 -17.65 8.58
CA SER A 168 9.24 -17.81 7.34
C SER A 168 9.36 -19.28 6.88
N GLY A 169 9.43 -20.21 7.82
CA GLY A 169 9.45 -21.66 7.54
C GLY A 169 8.16 -22.16 6.91
N GLU A 170 7.01 -21.69 7.39
CA GLU A 170 5.69 -22.10 6.88
C GLU A 170 5.45 -21.51 5.48
N VAL A 171 5.75 -20.22 5.29
CA VAL A 171 5.66 -19.54 3.99
C VAL A 171 6.52 -20.25 2.94
N LYS A 172 7.73 -20.67 3.31
CA LYS A 172 8.62 -21.45 2.43
C LYS A 172 8.02 -22.79 2.04
N SER A 173 7.34 -23.47 2.96
CA SER A 173 6.65 -24.73 2.70
C SER A 173 5.51 -24.54 1.67
N TYR A 174 4.64 -23.55 1.91
CA TYR A 174 3.53 -23.24 0.99
C TYR A 174 4.02 -22.80 -0.39
N LEU A 175 5.09 -22.02 -0.46
CA LEU A 175 5.70 -21.62 -1.74
C LEU A 175 6.24 -22.83 -2.52
N LYS A 176 6.89 -23.77 -1.83
CA LYS A 176 7.40 -24.99 -2.45
C LYS A 176 6.26 -25.87 -2.99
N GLU A 177 5.18 -26.01 -2.23
CA GLU A 177 4.00 -26.75 -2.66
C GLU A 177 3.34 -26.09 -3.87
N TYR A 178 3.11 -24.78 -3.82
CA TYR A 178 2.53 -24.02 -4.94
C TYR A 178 3.38 -24.15 -6.21
N THR A 179 4.70 -24.01 -6.08
CA THR A 179 5.62 -24.13 -7.22
C THR A 179 5.62 -25.55 -7.80
N ARG A 180 5.50 -26.59 -6.95
CA ARG A 180 5.36 -27.98 -7.39
C ARG A 180 4.08 -28.16 -8.21
N LYS A 181 2.93 -27.71 -7.68
CA LYS A 181 1.63 -27.80 -8.36
C LYS A 181 1.60 -27.00 -9.67
N LEU A 182 2.25 -25.82 -9.70
CA LEU A 182 2.39 -25.01 -10.91
C LEU A 182 3.17 -25.74 -12.00
N LYS A 183 4.31 -26.34 -11.66
CA LYS A 183 5.14 -27.10 -12.61
C LYS A 183 4.47 -28.39 -13.08
N ALA A 184 3.64 -29.00 -12.24
CA ALA A 184 2.86 -30.19 -12.59
C ALA A 184 1.59 -29.87 -13.40
N GLY A 185 1.21 -28.59 -13.57
CA GLY A 185 -0.04 -28.20 -14.23
C GLY A 185 -1.32 -28.44 -13.41
N GLU A 186 -1.19 -28.82 -12.14
CA GLU A 186 -2.29 -29.23 -11.27
C GLU A 186 -3.12 -28.03 -10.74
N LEU A 187 -2.62 -26.80 -10.86
CA LEU A 187 -3.31 -25.60 -10.33
C LEU A 187 -4.61 -25.26 -11.06
N PHE A 188 -4.71 -25.61 -12.35
CA PHE A 188 -5.88 -25.32 -13.18
C PHE A 188 -6.63 -26.59 -13.62
N SER A 189 -6.23 -27.76 -13.10
CA SER A 189 -6.94 -29.00 -13.37
C SER A 189 -8.30 -28.93 -12.68
N LYS A 190 -9.34 -28.71 -13.48
CA LYS A 190 -10.73 -28.70 -13.03
C LYS A 190 -11.08 -30.10 -12.51
N ASN A 191 -11.00 -30.30 -11.20
CA ASN A 191 -11.55 -31.51 -10.59
C ASN A 191 -13.06 -31.49 -10.81
N ASN A 192 -13.53 -32.29 -11.77
CA ASN A 192 -14.93 -32.65 -11.98
C ASN A 192 -15.45 -33.53 -10.82
N SER A 193 -15.32 -33.10 -9.57
CA SER A 193 -15.71 -33.89 -8.40
C SER A 193 -16.53 -33.11 -7.36
N GLU A 194 -17.25 -32.07 -7.77
CA GLU A 194 -18.20 -31.33 -6.91
C GLU A 194 -19.67 -31.51 -7.35
N THR A 195 -20.02 -32.60 -8.03
CA THR A 195 -21.42 -32.86 -8.41
C THR A 195 -22.14 -33.89 -7.51
N ASP A 196 -21.46 -34.65 -6.65
CA ASP A 196 -22.10 -35.79 -5.94
C ASP A 196 -22.20 -35.68 -4.40
N SER A 197 -22.10 -34.49 -3.80
CA SER A 197 -22.29 -34.33 -2.33
C SER A 197 -23.36 -33.31 -1.93
N LYS A 198 -24.33 -33.06 -2.82
CA LYS A 198 -25.57 -32.31 -2.50
C LYS A 198 -26.85 -33.10 -2.83
N ALA A 199 -26.74 -34.42 -2.95
CA ALA A 199 -27.88 -35.32 -3.09
C ALA A 199 -27.76 -36.50 -2.11
N ALA A 200 -27.82 -36.20 -0.81
CA ALA A 200 -28.20 -37.13 0.24
C ALA A 200 -28.66 -36.34 1.47
#